data_AF-A0AAV9M7M1-F1
#
_entry.id   AF-A0AAV9M7M1-F1
#
_cell.length_a   1.000
_cell.length_b   1.000
_cell.length_c   1.000
_cell.angle_alpha   90.00
_cell.angle_beta   90.00
_cell.angle_gamma   90.00
#
_symmetry.space_group_name_H-M   'P 1'
#
loop_
_entity.id
_entity.type
_entity.pdbx_description
1 polymer ?
#
loop_
_entity_poly.entity_id
_entity_poly.type
_entity_poly.pdbx_seq_one_letter_code
_entity_poly.pdbx_strand_id
1 'polypeptide(L)'
;MTKFPILHKEQVREFYYNVEFTEDGSLNTLVGDKSFHLNEEVLGEILEVPREGTRSVVEKLGSIQKKLMKGEYQLLFEFVNKVLLPRSEKRTVASAADLFLMESLCRFEPLNLPVLILEHMHKTVMKRKANMEWDMGTSSLKCSTT
;
A
#
# COMPACT_ATOMS: atom_id res chain seq x y z
N MET A 1 14.64 -30.18 -4.18
CA MET A 1 14.37 -29.29 -5.34
C MET A 1 13.72 -28.03 -4.85
N THR A 2 14.46 -26.92 -4.77
CA THR A 2 13.95 -25.60 -4.42
C THR A 2 13.14 -25.08 -5.62
N LYS A 3 11.81 -25.20 -5.57
CA LYS A 3 10.95 -24.48 -6.51
C LYS A 3 11.10 -22.99 -6.21
N PHE A 4 11.81 -22.27 -7.05
CA PHE A 4 11.77 -20.81 -7.00
C PHE A 4 10.33 -20.37 -7.27
N PRO A 5 9.80 -19.39 -6.52
CA PRO A 5 8.49 -18.84 -6.82
C PRO A 5 8.50 -18.26 -8.23
N ILE A 6 7.58 -18.73 -9.07
CA ILE A 6 7.40 -18.21 -10.43
C ILE A 6 6.89 -16.78 -10.27
N LEU A 7 7.67 -15.82 -10.73
CA LEU A 7 7.26 -14.42 -10.72
C LEU A 7 6.34 -14.15 -11.91
N HIS A 8 5.04 -14.13 -11.66
CA HIS A 8 3.99 -13.84 -12.63
C HIS A 8 3.92 -12.35 -12.99
N LYS A 9 4.99 -11.81 -13.59
CA LYS A 9 5.16 -10.36 -13.83
C LYS A 9 4.01 -9.77 -14.64
N GLU A 10 3.57 -10.45 -15.69
CA GLU A 10 2.53 -9.97 -16.58
C GLU A 10 1.17 -9.94 -15.89
N GLN A 11 0.83 -11.01 -15.18
CA GLN A 11 -0.42 -11.09 -14.40
C GLN A 11 -0.46 -10.06 -13.26
N VAL A 12 0.66 -9.85 -12.55
CA VAL A 12 0.74 -8.82 -11.51
C VAL A 12 0.59 -7.43 -12.11
N ARG A 13 1.19 -7.19 -13.28
CA ARG A 13 1.06 -5.90 -13.97
C ARG A 13 -0.39 -5.66 -14.38
N GLU A 14 -1.02 -6.65 -15.01
CA GLU A 14 -2.43 -6.60 -15.42
C GLU A 14 -3.36 -6.38 -14.23
N PHE A 15 -3.15 -7.11 -13.14
CA PHE A 15 -3.88 -6.95 -11.87
C PHE A 15 -3.94 -5.48 -11.43
N TYR A 16 -2.79 -4.80 -11.40
CA TYR A 16 -2.71 -3.41 -10.93
C TYR A 16 -3.18 -2.38 -11.97
N TYR A 17 -3.19 -2.70 -13.26
CA TYR A 17 -3.74 -1.81 -14.30
C TYR A 17 -5.27 -1.81 -14.30
N ASN A 18 -5.86 -3.00 -14.15
CA ASN A 18 -7.31 -3.20 -14.25
C ASN A 18 -8.03 -3.03 -12.91
N VAL A 19 -7.31 -2.57 -11.87
CA VAL A 19 -7.85 -2.47 -10.53
C VAL A 19 -8.82 -1.29 -10.42
N GLU A 20 -9.97 -1.59 -9.84
CA GLU A 20 -11.03 -0.65 -9.51
C GLU A 20 -11.42 -0.83 -8.04
N PHE A 21 -11.61 0.28 -7.34
CA PHE A 21 -12.04 0.27 -5.95
C PHE A 21 -13.49 0.74 -5.88
N THR A 22 -14.30 0.02 -5.11
CA THR A 22 -15.70 0.36 -4.84
C THR A 22 -15.80 1.29 -3.63
N GLU A 23 -16.95 1.94 -3.44
CA GLU A 23 -17.16 2.92 -2.36
C GLU A 23 -17.03 2.32 -0.95
N ASP A 24 -17.27 1.02 -0.82
CA ASP A 24 -17.09 0.25 0.42
C ASP A 24 -15.61 -0.10 0.72
N GLY A 25 -14.68 0.27 -0.16
CA GLY A 25 -13.25 -0.01 -0.04
C GLY A 25 -12.82 -1.39 -0.57
N SER A 26 -13.74 -2.16 -1.17
CA SER A 26 -13.41 -3.42 -1.82
C SER A 26 -12.68 -3.19 -3.15
N LEU A 27 -11.92 -4.19 -3.58
CA LEU A 27 -11.12 -4.18 -4.81
C LEU A 27 -11.70 -5.16 -5.82
N ASN A 28 -11.82 -4.71 -7.07
CA ASN A 28 -12.14 -5.54 -8.22
C ASN A 28 -11.01 -5.45 -9.25
N THR A 29 -10.70 -6.56 -9.93
CA THR A 29 -9.74 -6.55 -11.04
C THR A 29 -9.94 -7.77 -11.95
N LEU A 30 -9.58 -7.61 -13.23
CA LEU A 30 -9.61 -8.67 -14.23
C LEU A 30 -8.17 -8.99 -14.65
N VAL A 31 -7.79 -10.26 -14.59
CA VAL A 31 -6.47 -10.75 -15.04
C VAL A 31 -6.68 -11.92 -16.00
N GLY A 32 -6.43 -11.69 -17.29
CA GLY A 32 -6.84 -12.61 -18.36
C GLY A 32 -8.36 -12.76 -18.39
N ASP A 33 -8.84 -13.98 -18.17
CA ASP A 33 -10.26 -14.34 -18.10
C ASP A 33 -10.81 -14.42 -16.66
N LYS A 34 -9.99 -14.12 -15.65
CA LYS A 34 -10.34 -14.28 -14.24
C LYS A 34 -10.64 -12.94 -13.57
N SER A 35 -11.86 -12.82 -13.07
CA SER A 35 -12.26 -11.71 -12.20
C SER A 35 -11.92 -12.02 -10.75
N PHE A 36 -11.34 -11.04 -10.06
CA PHE A 36 -11.01 -11.09 -8.64
C PHE A 36 -11.80 -10.01 -7.90
N HIS A 37 -12.47 -10.41 -6.83
CA HIS A 37 -13.08 -9.52 -5.86
C HIS A 37 -12.38 -9.74 -4.50
N LEU A 38 -11.75 -8.70 -3.97
CA LEU A 38 -11.09 -8.72 -2.67
C LEU A 38 -11.72 -7.68 -1.76
N ASN A 39 -12.38 -8.16 -0.71
CA ASN A 39 -12.87 -7.34 0.39
C ASN A 39 -12.16 -7.74 1.68
N GLU A 40 -12.47 -7.09 2.80
CA GLU A 40 -11.88 -7.37 4.10
C GLU A 40 -12.01 -8.84 4.52
N GLU A 41 -13.19 -9.44 4.30
CA GLU A 41 -13.48 -10.80 4.71
C GLU A 41 -12.63 -11.80 3.93
N VAL A 42 -12.69 -11.71 2.59
CA VAL A 42 -11.95 -12.59 1.67
C VAL A 42 -10.44 -12.44 1.87
N LEU A 43 -9.94 -11.22 2.03
CA LEU A 43 -8.51 -10.99 2.22
C LEU A 43 -8.04 -11.49 3.60
N GLY A 44 -8.87 -11.34 4.64
CA GLY A 44 -8.60 -11.90 5.95
C GLY A 44 -8.57 -13.43 5.96
N GLU A 45 -9.44 -14.08 5.18
CA GLU A 45 -9.44 -15.53 5.01
C GLU A 45 -8.19 -16.04 4.27
N ILE A 46 -7.80 -15.36 3.18
CA ILE A 46 -6.61 -15.75 2.39
C ILE A 46 -5.32 -15.64 3.21
N LEU A 47 -5.21 -14.58 4.02
CA LEU A 47 -3.99 -14.28 4.77
C LEU A 47 -3.98 -14.88 6.18
N GLU A 48 -5.12 -15.39 6.66
CA GLU A 48 -5.31 -15.89 8.03
C GLU A 48 -4.90 -14.85 9.10
N VAL A 49 -5.27 -13.58 8.88
CA VAL A 49 -4.90 -12.44 9.74
C VAL A 49 -6.10 -11.85 10.51
N PRO A 50 -5.84 -11.11 11.60
CA PRO A 50 -6.91 -10.44 12.35
C PRO A 50 -7.72 -9.45 11.50
N ARG A 51 -9.05 -9.52 11.67
CA ARG A 51 -10.06 -8.63 11.04
C ARG A 51 -10.67 -7.63 12.02
N GLU A 52 -10.06 -7.48 13.20
CA GLU A 52 -10.55 -6.60 14.26
C GLU A 52 -9.57 -5.47 14.55
N GLY A 53 -10.07 -4.42 15.21
CA GLY A 53 -9.24 -3.29 15.64
C GLY A 53 -9.19 -2.16 14.62
N THR A 54 -8.09 -1.41 14.63
CA THR A 54 -7.97 -0.15 13.88
C THR A 54 -8.03 -0.37 12.37
N ARG A 55 -8.94 0.38 11.71
CA ARG A 55 -9.30 0.23 10.29
C ARG A 55 -8.75 1.35 9.39
N SER A 56 -8.19 2.40 9.95
CA SER A 56 -7.63 3.51 9.18
C SER A 56 -6.44 4.10 9.87
N VAL A 57 -5.54 4.68 9.09
CA VAL A 57 -4.34 5.32 9.60
C VAL A 57 -4.54 6.82 9.70
N VAL A 58 -4.21 7.41 10.86
CA VAL A 58 -4.32 8.86 11.07
C VAL A 58 -3.17 9.58 10.36
N GLU A 59 -3.50 10.51 9.46
CA GLU A 59 -2.51 11.29 8.70
C GLU A 59 -2.10 12.61 9.39
N LYS A 60 -2.65 12.92 10.57
CA LYS A 60 -2.43 14.20 11.29
C LYS A 60 -1.20 14.26 12.19
N LEU A 61 -0.27 13.30 12.08
CA LEU A 61 1.01 13.33 12.78
C LEU A 61 2.07 14.02 11.91
N GLY A 62 3.10 14.60 12.53
CA GLY A 62 4.25 15.14 11.78
C GLY A 62 5.04 14.04 11.06
N SER A 63 6.18 14.39 10.47
CA SER A 63 7.13 13.40 9.96
C SER A 63 8.43 13.43 10.77
N ILE A 64 9.03 12.25 10.99
CA ILE A 64 10.26 12.11 11.78
C ILE A 64 11.32 11.40 10.94
N GLN A 65 12.54 11.94 10.91
CA GLN A 65 13.65 11.27 10.25
C GLN A 65 14.09 10.05 11.04
N LYS A 66 14.24 8.89 10.39
CA LYS A 66 14.66 7.62 11.00
C LYS A 66 15.94 7.77 11.83
N LYS A 67 16.91 8.55 11.35
CA LYS A 67 18.20 8.78 12.05
C LYS A 67 18.05 9.48 13.42
N LEU A 68 16.93 10.16 13.66
CA LEU A 68 16.64 10.83 14.93
C LEU A 68 15.94 9.89 15.92
N MET A 69 15.49 8.72 15.47
CA MET A 69 14.85 7.71 16.31
C MET A 69 15.89 6.87 17.04
N LYS A 70 15.56 6.42 18.27
CA LYS A 70 16.37 5.39 18.97
C LYS A 70 16.30 4.05 18.23
N GLY A 71 17.28 3.17 18.49
CA GLY A 71 17.43 1.90 17.77
C GLY A 71 16.16 1.03 17.74
N GLU A 72 15.44 0.91 18.86
CA GLU A 72 14.19 0.13 18.95
C GLU A 72 13.09 0.68 18.03
N TYR A 73 12.91 2.01 18.01
CA TYR A 73 11.96 2.66 17.11
C TYR A 73 12.38 2.57 15.65
N GLN A 74 13.68 2.51 15.35
CA GLN A 74 14.14 2.24 13.98
C GLN A 74 13.81 0.82 13.54
N LEU A 75 13.89 -0.17 14.44
CA LEU A 75 13.48 -1.54 14.14
C LEU A 75 11.98 -1.63 13.89
N LEU A 76 11.18 -0.97 14.75
CA LEU A 76 9.73 -0.93 14.59
C LEU A 76 9.31 -0.22 13.29
N PHE A 77 9.97 0.89 12.96
CA PHE A 77 9.78 1.58 11.68
C PHE A 77 10.09 0.66 10.48
N GLU A 78 11.17 -0.11 10.53
CA GLU A 78 11.52 -1.07 9.48
C GLU A 78 10.50 -2.20 9.38
N PHE A 79 9.98 -2.69 10.51
CA PHE A 79 8.91 -3.70 10.54
C PHE A 79 7.64 -3.16 9.86
N VAL A 80 7.18 -1.98 10.24
CA VAL A 80 6.01 -1.33 9.61
C VAL A 80 6.22 -1.18 8.10
N ASN A 81 7.40 -0.73 7.67
CA ASN A 81 7.67 -0.44 6.25
C ASN A 81 8.01 -1.65 5.38
N LYS A 82 8.31 -2.81 5.97
CA LYS A 82 8.65 -4.03 5.22
C LYS A 82 7.57 -5.09 5.31
N VAL A 83 6.80 -5.10 6.40
CA VAL A 83 5.84 -6.15 6.71
C VAL A 83 4.42 -5.61 6.62
N LEU A 84 4.10 -4.54 7.36
CA LEU A 84 2.71 -4.06 7.45
C LEU A 84 2.27 -3.27 6.23
N LEU A 85 2.97 -2.18 5.92
CA LEU A 85 2.68 -1.32 4.77
C LEU A 85 3.94 -1.13 3.90
N PRO A 86 4.26 -2.10 3.04
CA PRO A 86 5.42 -2.03 2.17
C PRO A 86 5.40 -0.79 1.26
N ARG A 87 6.41 0.09 1.39
CA ARG A 87 6.58 1.27 0.53
C ARG A 87 7.86 1.20 -0.29
N SER A 88 7.81 1.71 -1.52
CA SER A 88 8.97 1.85 -2.41
C SER A 88 9.75 3.15 -2.20
N GLU A 89 9.24 4.09 -1.40
CA GLU A 89 9.84 5.42 -1.20
C GLU A 89 10.94 5.46 -0.14
N LYS A 90 11.53 6.66 0.06
CA LYS A 90 12.66 6.91 0.96
C LYS A 90 12.39 6.41 2.37
N ARG A 91 13.00 5.28 2.73
CA ARG A 91 13.00 4.64 4.06
C ARG A 91 13.77 5.44 5.14
N THR A 92 13.93 6.74 4.93
CA THR A 92 14.67 7.64 5.81
C THR A 92 13.75 8.55 6.61
N VAL A 93 12.46 8.59 6.27
CA VAL A 93 11.45 9.43 6.92
C VAL A 93 10.24 8.57 7.27
N ALA A 94 9.82 8.64 8.53
CA ALA A 94 8.53 8.15 9.00
C ALA A 94 7.47 9.21 8.77
N SER A 95 6.45 8.86 7.99
CA SER A 95 5.24 9.66 7.81
C SER A 95 4.33 9.52 9.03
N ALA A 96 3.29 10.36 9.06
CA ALA A 96 2.21 10.27 10.05
C ALA A 96 1.68 8.83 10.20
N ALA A 97 1.51 8.16 9.06
CA ALA A 97 0.99 6.81 9.01
C ALA A 97 1.93 5.77 9.65
N ASP A 98 3.24 5.89 9.40
CA ASP A 98 4.21 5.03 10.05
C ASP A 98 4.19 5.23 11.57
N LEU A 99 4.17 6.48 12.01
CA LEU A 99 4.20 6.83 13.43
C LEU A 99 2.96 6.31 14.16
N PHE A 100 1.79 6.45 13.55
CA PHE A 100 0.54 5.93 14.09
C PHE A 100 0.57 4.40 14.26
N LEU A 101 1.05 3.68 13.25
CA LEU A 101 1.18 2.22 13.32
C LEU A 101 2.23 1.78 14.33
N MET A 102 3.36 2.49 14.40
CA MET A 102 4.39 2.27 15.43
C MET A 102 3.80 2.44 16.83
N GLU A 103 3.03 3.52 17.07
CA GLU A 103 2.37 3.75 18.36
C GLU A 103 1.35 2.65 18.68
N SER A 104 0.51 2.28 17.72
CA SER A 104 -0.50 1.22 17.88
C SER A 104 0.15 -0.12 18.27
N LEU A 105 1.28 -0.47 17.62
CA LEU A 105 2.06 -1.66 17.96
C LEU A 105 2.66 -1.60 19.37
N CYS A 106 3.21 -0.45 19.77
CA CYS A 106 3.73 -0.25 21.13
C CYS A 106 2.63 -0.37 22.20
N ARG A 107 1.39 -0.01 21.86
CA ARG A 107 0.23 -0.09 22.76
C ARG A 107 -0.50 -1.43 22.67
N PHE A 108 -0.02 -2.36 21.83
CA PHE A 108 -0.67 -3.65 21.54
C PHE A 108 -2.14 -3.48 21.13
N GLU A 109 -2.46 -2.40 20.43
CA GLU A 109 -3.80 -2.20 19.88
C GLU A 109 -4.00 -3.13 18.68
N PRO A 110 -5.16 -3.82 18.60
CA PRO A 110 -5.45 -4.68 17.46
C PRO A 110 -5.52 -3.85 16.18
N LEU A 111 -4.97 -4.41 15.10
CA LEU A 111 -4.97 -3.80 13.77
C LEU A 111 -5.76 -4.69 12.82
N ASN A 112 -6.69 -4.07 12.09
CA ASN A 112 -7.41 -4.75 11.03
C ASN A 112 -6.54 -4.79 9.78
N LEU A 113 -5.67 -5.79 9.68
CA LEU A 113 -4.68 -5.88 8.61
C LEU A 113 -5.30 -5.92 7.21
N PRO A 114 -6.40 -6.66 6.95
CA PRO A 114 -7.02 -6.68 5.63
C PRO A 114 -7.45 -5.29 5.16
N VAL A 115 -8.13 -4.52 6.02
CA VAL A 115 -8.58 -3.17 5.66
C VAL A 115 -7.39 -2.24 5.43
N LEU A 116 -6.37 -2.29 6.28
CA LEU A 116 -5.17 -1.47 6.12
C LEU A 116 -4.40 -1.79 4.84
N ILE A 117 -4.35 -3.07 4.45
CA ILE A 117 -3.74 -3.52 3.19
C ILE A 117 -4.55 -3.00 1.99
N LEU A 118 -5.88 -3.12 2.01
CA LEU A 118 -6.75 -2.60 0.94
C LEU A 118 -6.61 -1.07 0.80
N GLU A 119 -6.63 -0.34 1.92
CA GLU A 119 -6.41 1.12 1.94
C GLU A 119 -5.04 1.48 1.34
N HIS A 120 -3.99 0.73 1.70
CA HIS A 120 -2.64 0.94 1.18
C HIS A 120 -2.52 0.65 -0.31
N MET A 121 -3.16 -0.43 -0.78
CA MET A 121 -3.25 -0.74 -2.21
C MET A 121 -3.97 0.38 -2.96
N HIS A 122 -5.09 0.87 -2.43
CA HIS A 122 -5.85 1.99 -3.01
C HIS A 122 -4.98 3.24 -3.15
N LYS A 123 -4.33 3.68 -2.07
CA LYS A 123 -3.44 4.85 -2.08
C LYS A 123 -2.28 4.68 -3.07
N THR A 124 -1.70 3.47 -3.16
CA THR A 124 -0.60 3.18 -4.08
C THR A 124 -1.04 3.26 -5.55
N VAL A 125 -2.21 2.73 -5.87
CA VAL A 125 -2.79 2.77 -7.22
C VAL A 125 -3.14 4.20 -7.61
N MET A 126 -3.84 4.93 -6.74
CA MET A 126 -4.26 6.30 -7.04
C MET A 126 -3.07 7.24 -7.25
N LYS A 127 -2.02 7.08 -6.43
CA LYS A 127 -0.77 7.81 -6.63
C LYS A 127 -0.12 7.53 -7.99
N ARG A 128 -0.16 6.28 -8.48
CA ARG A 128 0.35 5.94 -9.81
C ARG A 128 -0.52 6.50 -10.93
N LYS A 129 -1.85 6.39 -10.83
CA LYS A 129 -2.78 6.96 -11.83
C LYS A 129 -2.60 8.46 -11.95
N ALA A 130 -2.51 9.18 -10.82
CA ALA A 130 -2.19 10.60 -10.81
C ALA A 130 -0.86 10.87 -11.54
N ASN A 131 0.23 10.18 -11.19
CA ASN A 131 1.52 10.37 -11.85
C ASN A 131 1.48 10.12 -13.37
N MET A 132 0.70 9.12 -13.84
CA MET A 132 0.51 8.86 -15.27
C MET A 132 -0.27 9.96 -15.98
N GLU A 133 -1.27 10.56 -15.32
CA GLU A 133 -2.08 11.66 -15.87
C GLU A 133 -1.24 12.93 -16.07
N TRP A 134 -0.31 13.23 -15.14
CA TRP A 134 0.66 14.34 -15.30
C TRP A 134 1.66 14.11 -16.45
N ASP A 135 2.07 12.88 -16.71
CA ASP A 135 2.99 12.54 -17.82
C ASP A 135 2.31 12.70 -19.20
N MET A 136 0.99 12.47 -19.29
CA MET A 136 0.21 12.69 -20.51
C MET A 136 -0.09 14.18 -20.77
N GLY A 137 -0.23 14.99 -19.71
CA GLY A 137 -0.50 16.44 -19.81
C GLY A 137 0.71 17.29 -20.23
N THR A 138 1.94 16.78 -20.08
CA THR A 138 3.17 17.50 -20.47
C THR A 138 3.65 17.19 -21.89
N SER A 139 3.04 16.19 -22.56
CA SER A 139 3.41 15.78 -23.91
C SER A 139 2.74 16.61 -25.02
N SER A 140 1.81 17.52 -24.70
CA SER A 140 1.08 18.34 -25.69
C SER A 140 1.61 19.77 -25.89
N LEU A 141 2.74 20.14 -25.27
CA LEU A 141 3.36 21.47 -25.43
C LEU A 141 4.78 21.39 -26.00
N LYS A 142 4.99 20.59 -27.06
CA LYS A 142 6.17 20.67 -27.94
C LYS A 142 5.80 20.39 -29.39
N CYS A 143 4.89 21.16 -29.95
CA CYS A 143 4.77 21.31 -31.39
C CYS A 143 4.09 22.65 -31.67
N SER A 144 4.89 23.69 -31.94
CA SER A 144 4.58 24.85 -32.80
C SER A 144 5.58 25.97 -32.53
N THR A 145 6.79 25.88 -33.11
CA THR A 145 7.48 27.07 -33.62
C THR A 145 8.47 26.61 -34.69
N THR A 146 8.05 26.75 -35.94
CA THR A 146 8.96 26.91 -37.08
C THR A 146 8.76 28.32 -37.59
#